data_AF-A0AAW5BZB5-F1
#
_entry.id   AF-A0AAW5BZB5-F1
#
_cell.length_a   1.000
_cell.length_b   1.000
_cell.length_c   1.000
_cell.angle_alpha   90.00
_cell.angle_beta   90.00
_cell.angle_gamma   90.00
#
_symmetry.space_group_name_H-M   'P 1'
#
loop_
_entity.id
_entity.type
_entity.pdbx_description
1 polymer ?
#
loop_
_entity_poly.entity_id
_entity_poly.type
_entity_poly.pdbx_seq_one_letter_code
_entity_poly.pdbx_strand_id
1 'polypeptide(L)'
;MKRRKLIKMCNLPKLRGIKESYTWLKEQDPETQITLKGYTILVKTGVIPSVRRGNRYLIDINTLPDAIRTWVDSGMKEVEQKEKSALMPKSPQAAIERRHGSGKYGQIRSIG
;
A
#
# COMPACT_ATOMS: atom_id res chain seq x y z
N MET A 1 -45.51 -32.52 11.67
CA MET A 1 -44.78 -31.41 11.00
C MET A 1 -43.31 -31.43 11.43
N LYS A 2 -42.37 -31.80 10.54
CA LYS A 2 -40.92 -31.72 10.81
C LYS A 2 -40.47 -30.26 10.65
N ARG A 3 -40.04 -29.61 11.73
CA ARG A 3 -39.39 -28.28 11.67
C ARG A 3 -38.07 -28.43 10.90
N ARG A 4 -38.03 -27.93 9.65
CA ARG A 4 -36.79 -27.80 8.89
C ARG A 4 -35.92 -26.76 9.59
N LYS A 5 -34.85 -27.21 10.25
CA LYS A 5 -33.82 -26.35 10.84
C LYS A 5 -33.12 -25.65 9.69
N LEU A 6 -33.43 -24.37 9.45
CA LEU A 6 -32.69 -23.55 8.50
C LEU A 6 -31.26 -23.40 9.04
N ILE A 7 -30.33 -24.17 8.48
CA ILE A 7 -28.90 -23.95 8.69
C ILE A 7 -28.63 -22.59 8.05
N LYS A 8 -28.52 -21.54 8.86
CA LYS A 8 -27.87 -20.30 8.42
C LYS A 8 -26.49 -20.73 7.94
N MET A 9 -26.28 -20.76 6.63
CA MET A 9 -24.95 -20.81 6.05
C MET A 9 -24.25 -19.54 6.52
N CYS A 10 -23.43 -19.67 7.56
CA CYS A 10 -22.60 -18.57 8.02
C CYS A 10 -21.65 -18.21 6.87
N ASN A 11 -21.82 -17.03 6.27
CA ASN A 11 -20.87 -16.48 5.31
C ASN A 11 -19.58 -16.14 6.06
N LEU A 12 -18.76 -17.15 6.29
CA LEU A 12 -17.46 -17.02 6.91
C LEU A 12 -16.47 -16.47 5.88
N PRO A 13 -15.66 -15.46 6.25
CA PRO A 13 -14.62 -14.93 5.36
C PRO A 13 -13.62 -16.03 5.01
N LYS A 14 -13.21 -16.09 3.74
CA LYS A 14 -12.30 -17.12 3.24
C LYS A 14 -10.87 -16.65 3.47
N LEU A 15 -10.40 -16.83 4.71
CA LEU A 15 -9.07 -16.44 5.12
C LEU A 15 -8.02 -17.41 4.56
N ARG A 16 -7.01 -16.87 3.88
CA ARG A 16 -5.86 -17.60 3.34
C ARG A 16 -4.54 -16.98 3.74
N GLY A 17 -3.48 -17.79 3.73
CA GLY A 17 -2.13 -17.28 3.88
C GLY A 17 -1.65 -16.55 2.61
N ILE A 18 -0.58 -15.76 2.73
CA ILE A 18 0.00 -15.00 1.59
C ILE A 18 0.27 -15.89 0.36
N LYS A 19 0.83 -17.08 0.56
CA LYS A 19 1.14 -17.99 -0.56
C LYS A 19 -0.14 -18.50 -1.24
N GLU A 20 -1.12 -18.91 -0.44
CA GLU A 20 -2.40 -19.43 -0.92
C GLU A 20 -3.25 -18.35 -1.60
N SER A 21 -3.25 -17.12 -1.07
CA SER A 21 -3.95 -16.00 -1.69
C SER A 21 -3.27 -15.57 -2.99
N TYR A 22 -1.95 -15.66 -3.08
CA TYR A 22 -1.20 -15.38 -4.31
C TYR A 22 -1.46 -16.45 -5.38
N THR A 23 -1.49 -17.74 -5.02
CA THR A 23 -1.85 -18.79 -5.99
C THR A 23 -3.26 -18.59 -6.51
N TRP A 24 -4.21 -18.26 -5.62
CA TRP A 24 -5.57 -17.92 -6.03
C TRP A 24 -5.61 -16.71 -6.98
N LEU A 25 -4.84 -15.66 -6.69
CA LEU A 25 -4.75 -14.48 -7.57
C LEU A 25 -4.25 -14.87 -8.97
N LYS A 26 -3.23 -15.73 -9.05
CA LYS A 26 -2.67 -16.21 -10.32
C LYS A 26 -3.60 -17.15 -11.08
N GLU A 27 -4.46 -17.88 -10.38
CA GLU A 27 -5.52 -18.69 -11.01
C GLU A 27 -6.60 -17.80 -11.63
N GLN A 28 -6.90 -16.64 -11.03
CA GLN A 28 -7.86 -15.69 -11.60
C GLN A 28 -7.26 -14.89 -12.77
N ASP A 29 -6.01 -14.48 -12.65
CA ASP A 29 -5.28 -13.77 -13.70
C ASP A 29 -3.87 -14.35 -13.86
N PRO A 30 -3.66 -15.25 -14.85
CA PRO A 30 -2.36 -15.85 -15.09
C PRO A 30 -1.34 -14.87 -15.69
N GLU A 31 -1.78 -13.77 -16.30
CA GLU A 31 -0.90 -12.77 -16.94
C GLU A 31 -0.45 -11.67 -15.97
N THR A 32 -0.94 -11.71 -14.73
CA THR A 32 -0.53 -10.80 -13.66
C THR A 32 1.01 -10.75 -13.55
N GLN A 33 1.55 -9.54 -13.70
CA GLN A 33 2.98 -9.24 -13.54
C GLN A 33 3.41 -9.05 -12.08
N ILE A 34 2.46 -9.13 -11.14
CA ILE A 34 2.74 -8.98 -9.71
C ILE A 34 3.54 -10.21 -9.24
N THR A 35 4.77 -9.98 -8.82
CA THR A 35 5.60 -11.04 -8.22
C THR A 35 5.14 -11.37 -6.80
N LEU A 36 5.39 -12.60 -6.33
CA LEU A 36 5.10 -13.00 -4.94
C LEU A 36 5.75 -12.07 -3.91
N LYS A 37 6.96 -11.57 -4.18
CA LYS A 37 7.64 -10.60 -3.32
C LYS A 37 6.89 -9.27 -3.30
N GLY A 38 6.51 -8.75 -4.46
CA GLY A 38 5.70 -7.53 -4.58
C GLY A 38 4.38 -7.66 -3.83
N TYR A 39 3.67 -8.77 -4.04
CA TYR A 39 2.44 -9.08 -3.31
C TYR A 39 2.65 -9.13 -1.79
N THR A 40 3.74 -9.76 -1.33
CA THR A 40 4.09 -9.79 0.11
C THR A 40 4.34 -8.39 0.66
N ILE A 41 4.97 -7.51 -0.12
CA ILE A 41 5.18 -6.11 0.28
C ILE A 41 3.83 -5.42 0.43
N LEU A 42 2.92 -5.53 -0.55
CA LEU A 42 1.58 -4.92 -0.50
C LEU A 42 0.77 -5.36 0.74
N VAL A 43 0.90 -6.62 1.14
CA VAL A 43 0.28 -7.13 2.37
C VAL A 43 0.94 -6.52 3.62
N LYS A 44 2.27 -6.46 3.66
CA LYS A 44 3.03 -5.94 4.81
C LYS A 44 2.90 -4.43 4.97
N THR A 45 2.79 -3.67 3.88
CA THR A 45 2.57 -2.22 3.90
C THR A 45 1.13 -1.85 4.25
N GLY A 46 0.21 -2.83 4.27
CA GLY A 46 -1.19 -2.63 4.62
C GLY A 46 -2.06 -2.16 3.46
N VAL A 47 -1.53 -2.13 2.24
CA VAL A 47 -2.31 -1.85 1.03
C VAL A 47 -3.37 -2.94 0.83
N ILE A 48 -2.97 -4.20 0.99
CA ILE A 48 -3.90 -5.32 1.02
C ILE A 48 -4.32 -5.57 2.47
N PRO A 49 -5.63 -5.50 2.79
CA PRO A 49 -6.11 -5.70 4.15
C PRO A 49 -5.81 -7.12 4.60
N SER A 50 -5.14 -7.24 5.74
CA SER A 50 -4.77 -8.54 6.30
C SER A 50 -4.81 -8.53 7.82
N VAL A 51 -5.13 -9.69 8.40
CA VAL A 51 -5.12 -9.92 9.84
C VAL A 51 -3.85 -10.65 10.21
N ARG A 52 -3.04 -10.06 11.10
CA ARG A 52 -1.86 -10.73 11.63
C ARG A 52 -2.24 -11.67 12.77
N ARG A 53 -1.87 -12.95 12.64
CA ARG A 53 -1.98 -13.96 13.70
C ARG A 53 -0.63 -14.64 13.89
N GLY A 54 0.06 -14.23 14.96
CA GLY A 54 1.44 -14.66 15.24
C GLY A 54 2.39 -14.23 14.13
N ASN A 55 3.02 -15.22 13.48
CA ASN A 55 3.93 -14.99 12.34
C ASN A 55 3.24 -15.11 10.96
N ARG A 56 1.92 -15.34 10.93
CA ARG A 56 1.16 -15.50 9.69
C ARG A 56 0.27 -14.29 9.43
N TYR A 57 0.13 -13.96 8.16
CA TYR A 57 -0.86 -13.02 7.65
C TYR A 57 -2.02 -13.81 7.07
N LEU A 58 -3.24 -13.42 7.45
CA LEU A 58 -4.48 -13.97 6.96
C LEU A 58 -5.18 -12.92 6.12
N ILE A 59 -5.47 -13.27 4.87
CA ILE A 59 -6.06 -12.37 3.87
C ILE A 59 -7.42 -12.95 3.51
N ASP A 60 -8.46 -12.12 3.53
CA ASP A 60 -9.76 -12.52 3.01
C ASP A 60 -9.74 -12.45 1.49
N ILE A 61 -9.94 -13.60 0.84
CA ILE A 61 -9.98 -13.67 -0.63
C ILE A 61 -11.12 -12.81 -1.18
N ASN A 62 -12.25 -12.74 -0.50
CA ASN A 62 -13.43 -12.07 -1.05
C ASN A 62 -13.20 -10.57 -1.24
N THR A 63 -12.37 -9.96 -0.39
CA THR A 63 -12.06 -8.51 -0.43
C THR A 63 -10.79 -8.19 -1.24
N LEU A 64 -10.05 -9.22 -1.69
CA LEU A 64 -8.77 -9.04 -2.37
C LEU A 64 -8.89 -8.28 -3.70
N PRO A 65 -9.87 -8.55 -4.59
CA PRO A 65 -10.02 -7.81 -5.84
C PRO A 65 -10.25 -6.32 -5.63
N ASP A 66 -11.09 -5.97 -4.65
CA ASP A 66 -11.43 -4.57 -4.33
C ASP A 66 -10.22 -3.81 -3.78
N ALA A 67 -9.41 -4.47 -2.96
CA ALA A 67 -8.17 -3.89 -2.44
C ALA A 67 -7.16 -3.60 -3.57
N ILE A 68 -7.03 -4.53 -4.53
CA ILE A 68 -6.13 -4.35 -5.67
C ILE A 68 -6.61 -3.20 -6.56
N ARG A 69 -7.92 -3.11 -6.85
CA ARG A 69 -8.49 -1.99 -7.62
C ARG A 69 -8.20 -0.65 -6.96
N THR A 70 -8.47 -0.55 -5.65
CA THR A 70 -8.21 0.67 -4.87
C THR A 70 -6.74 1.07 -4.90
N TRP A 71 -5.84 0.08 -4.83
CA TRP A 71 -4.40 0.33 -4.93
C TRP A 71 -3.99 0.87 -6.30
N VAL A 72 -4.50 0.29 -7.39
CA VAL A 72 -4.25 0.78 -8.76
C VAL A 72 -4.74 2.20 -8.92
N ASP A 73 -5.97 2.50 -8.48
CA ASP A 73 -6.56 3.84 -8.55
C ASP A 73 -5.74 4.87 -7.76
N SER A 74 -5.17 4.45 -6.63
CA SER A 74 -4.30 5.31 -5.82
C SER A 74 -2.98 5.58 -6.51
N GLY A 75 -2.36 4.56 -7.12
CA GLY A 75 -1.13 4.70 -7.88
C GLY A 75 -1.27 5.65 -9.08
N MET A 76 -2.40 5.60 -9.79
CA MET A 76 -2.66 6.51 -10.92
C MET A 76 -2.78 7.97 -10.46
N LYS A 77 -3.43 8.22 -9.31
CA LYS A 77 -3.55 9.57 -8.73
C LYS A 77 -2.20 10.15 -8.34
N GLU A 78 -1.28 9.35 -7.81
CA GLU A 78 0.07 9.82 -7.47
C GLU A 78 0.86 10.25 -8.71
N VAL A 79 0.74 9.50 -9.81
CA VAL A 79 1.38 9.86 -11.10
C VAL A 79 0.81 11.16 -11.64
N GLU A 80 -0.52 11.30 -11.69
CA GLU A 80 -1.15 12.53 -12.15
C GLU A 80 -0.75 13.76 -11.32
N GLN A 81 -0.71 13.62 -9.99
CA GLN A 81 -0.29 14.71 -9.10
C GLN A 81 1.17 15.09 -9.33
N LYS A 82 2.04 14.10 -9.55
CA LYS A 82 3.45 14.34 -9.86
C LYS A 82 3.62 15.06 -11.19
N GLU A 83 2.90 14.65 -12.22
CA GLU A 83 2.90 15.31 -13.53
C GLU A 83 2.39 16.76 -13.42
N LYS A 84 1.27 16.98 -12.72
CA LYS A 84 0.74 18.32 -12.45
C LYS A 84 1.75 19.19 -11.69
N SER A 85 2.43 18.65 -10.67
CA SER A 85 3.46 19.37 -9.91
C SER A 85 4.73 19.67 -10.72
N ALA A 86 5.06 18.83 -11.71
CA ALA A 86 6.19 19.04 -12.60
C ALA A 86 5.90 20.11 -13.66
N LEU A 87 4.64 20.23 -14.07
CA LEU A 87 4.16 21.23 -15.04
C LEU A 87 3.97 22.62 -14.42
N MET A 88 3.71 22.71 -13.11
CA MET A 88 3.63 24.02 -12.45
C MET A 88 5.02 24.67 -12.36
N PRO A 89 5.18 25.94 -12.80
CA PRO A 89 6.44 26.64 -12.62
C PRO A 89 6.71 26.76 -11.13
N LYS A 90 7.86 26.24 -10.67
CA LYS A 90 8.31 26.45 -9.30
C LYS A 90 8.33 27.96 -9.05
N SER A 91 7.45 28.44 -8.16
CA SER A 91 7.43 29.85 -7.78
C SER A 91 8.84 30.25 -7.35
N PRO A 92 9.37 31.40 -7.82
CA PRO A 92 10.70 31.83 -7.46
C PRO A 92 10.79 31.90 -5.94
N GLN A 93 11.59 31.01 -5.36
CA GLN A 93 11.79 30.97 -3.91
C GLN A 93 12.33 32.33 -3.46
N ALA A 94 11.80 32.89 -2.38
CA ALA A 94 12.23 34.21 -1.92
C ALA A 94 13.72 34.16 -1.52
N ALA A 95 14.49 35.22 -1.80
CA ALA A 95 15.92 35.26 -1.47
C ALA A 95 16.21 35.03 0.04
N ILE A 96 15.24 35.36 0.89
CA ILE A 96 15.25 35.11 2.34
C ILE A 96 15.23 33.62 2.68
N GLU A 97 14.44 32.81 1.96
CA GLU A 97 14.31 31.37 2.20
C GLU A 97 15.52 30.57 1.70
N ARG A 98 16.31 31.13 0.78
CA ARG A 98 17.57 30.52 0.31
C ARG A 98 18.67 30.51 1.38
N ARG A 99 18.55 31.31 2.45
CA ARG A 99 19.56 31.42 3.50
C ARG A 99 19.41 30.35 4.59
N HIS A 100 19.25 29.08 4.22
CA HIS A 100 19.40 27.97 5.17
C HIS A 100 20.69 27.22 4.88
N GLY A 101 21.75 27.69 5.52
CA GLY A 101 23.09 27.17 5.41
C GLY A 101 24.07 28.10 6.10
N SER A 102 23.93 28.25 7.43
CA SER A 102 25.08 28.68 8.23
C SER A 102 26.13 27.59 8.08
N GLY A 103 26.98 27.72 7.07
CA GLY A 103 28.12 26.82 6.86
C GLY A 103 28.91 26.76 8.15
N LYS A 104 29.12 25.55 8.66
CA LYS A 104 29.98 25.28 9.83
C LYS A 104 31.43 25.72 9.65
N TYR A 105 31.81 26.13 8.43
CA TYR A 105 33.14 26.58 8.09
C TYR A 105 33.20 28.11 8.16
N GLY A 106 33.95 28.64 9.14
CA GLY A 106 34.21 30.08 9.31
C GLY A 106 33.80 30.67 10.66
N GLN A 107 33.16 29.92 11.57
CA GLN A 107 32.90 30.43 12.92
C GLN A 107 34.16 30.33 13.78
N ILE A 108 34.86 31.46 13.92
CA ILE A 108 35.93 31.63 14.90
C ILE A 108 35.28 31.54 16.29
N ARG A 109 35.63 30.51 17.06
CA ARG A 109 35.24 30.42 18.47
C ARG A 109 36.22 31.29 19.25
N SER A 110 35.72 32.27 20.00
CA SER A 110 36.52 33.03 20.94
C SER A 110 37.10 32.07 21.97
N ILE A 111 38.44 32.04 22.07
CA ILE A 111 39.17 31.31 23.11
C ILE A 111 39.12 32.20 24.36
N GLY A 112 38.43 31.73 25.40
CA GLY A 112 38.39 32.31 26.74
C GLY A 112 38.67 31.23 27.75
#